data_AF-A0A8H4EUA6-F1
#
_entry.id   AF-A0A8H4EUA6-F1
#
_cell.length_a   1.000
_cell.length_b   1.000
_cell.length_c   1.000
_cell.angle_alpha   90.00
_cell.angle_beta   90.00
_cell.angle_gamma   90.00
#
_symmetry.space_group_name_H-M   'P 1'
#
loop_
_entity.id
_entity.type
_entity.pdbx_description
1 polymer ?
#
loop_
_entity_poly.entity_id
_entity_poly.type
_entity_poly.pdbx_seq_one_letter_code
_entity_poly.pdbx_strand_id
1 'polypeptide(L)'
;MKPITSDCETLLRQENEELCISKQVLKTKIEELLDLQEQYKSREIAMIRPLEESGEKFTQLSNSVVFFKSIIPDTREAIVSAEKSIDMLENECRHLEDIISAKDRKIIALVNQISSHTRYSDITIEPKIYSSTYERKLWVKRRNESEYDLETQKKYTFRLTSSIALRKNSIH
;
A
#
# COMPACT_ATOMS: atom_id res chain seq x y z
N MET A 1 75.94 -84.38 45.26
CA MET A 1 74.75 -84.16 44.41
C MET A 1 74.13 -82.84 44.84
N LYS A 2 73.96 -81.87 43.93
CA LYS A 2 73.22 -80.63 44.24
C LYS A 2 71.72 -80.95 44.33
N PRO A 3 70.95 -80.31 45.22
CA PRO A 3 69.56 -80.68 45.45
C PRO A 3 68.68 -80.09 44.34
N ILE A 4 68.09 -80.98 43.54
CA ILE A 4 67.15 -80.70 42.44
C ILE A 4 65.91 -79.91 42.92
N THR A 5 65.64 -79.93 44.24
CA THR A 5 64.54 -79.21 44.89
C THR A 5 64.69 -77.69 44.88
N SER A 6 65.93 -77.16 44.88
CA SER A 6 66.18 -75.70 44.87
C SER A 6 65.78 -75.06 43.55
N ASP A 7 66.05 -75.74 42.42
CA ASP A 7 65.82 -75.18 41.08
C ASP A 7 64.31 -75.11 40.74
N CYS A 8 63.54 -76.12 41.16
CA CYS A 8 62.07 -76.12 41.02
C CYS A 8 61.40 -74.98 41.80
N GLU A 9 61.87 -74.69 43.00
CA GLU A 9 61.29 -73.64 43.86
C GLU A 9 61.52 -72.24 43.26
N THR A 10 62.70 -71.99 42.69
CA THR A 10 62.99 -70.77 41.94
C THR A 10 62.16 -70.63 40.67
N LEU A 11 61.95 -71.71 39.90
CA LEU A 11 61.12 -71.70 38.69
C LEU A 11 59.66 -71.35 39.01
N LEU A 12 59.07 -71.98 40.04
CA LEU A 12 57.70 -71.69 40.48
C LEU A 12 57.54 -70.26 40.99
N ARG A 13 58.56 -69.71 41.64
CA ARG A 13 58.55 -68.32 42.11
C ARG A 13 58.56 -67.35 40.93
N GLN A 14 59.36 -67.62 39.91
CA GLN A 14 59.41 -66.82 38.68
C GLN A 14 58.08 -66.87 37.91
N GLU A 15 57.51 -68.07 37.73
CA GLU A 15 56.23 -68.24 37.02
C GLU A 15 55.09 -67.51 37.73
N ASN A 16 55.06 -67.53 39.08
CA ASN A 16 54.08 -66.76 39.86
C ASN A 16 54.27 -65.24 39.72
N GLU A 17 55.50 -64.75 39.65
CA GLU A 17 55.78 -63.33 39.41
C GLU A 17 55.29 -62.91 38.01
N GLU A 18 55.55 -63.72 36.98
CA GLU A 18 55.06 -63.50 35.61
C GLU A 18 53.52 -63.51 35.52
N LEU A 19 52.89 -64.43 36.25
CA LEU A 19 51.43 -64.54 36.33
C LEU A 19 50.82 -63.35 37.06
N CYS A 20 51.47 -62.86 38.12
CA CYS A 20 51.07 -61.66 38.85
C CYS A 20 51.10 -60.42 37.95
N ILE A 21 52.17 -60.24 37.17
CA ILE A 21 52.31 -59.15 36.20
C ILE A 21 51.21 -59.26 35.12
N SER A 22 51.03 -60.45 34.56
CA SER A 22 50.02 -60.70 33.52
C SER A 22 48.59 -60.42 34.02
N LYS A 23 48.28 -60.80 35.25
CA LYS A 23 46.99 -60.51 35.89
C LYS A 23 46.75 -59.01 36.03
N GLN A 24 47.77 -58.24 36.42
CA GLN A 24 47.65 -56.79 36.56
C GLN A 24 47.44 -56.12 35.20
N VAL A 25 48.20 -56.52 34.17
CA VAL A 25 48.03 -56.02 32.78
C VAL A 25 46.64 -56.35 32.24
N LEU A 26 46.13 -57.55 32.50
CA LEU A 26 44.78 -57.92 32.08
C LEU A 26 43.71 -57.07 32.78
N LYS A 27 43.89 -56.82 34.08
CA LYS A 27 42.97 -55.98 34.87
C LYS A 27 42.91 -54.56 34.32
N THR A 28 44.05 -53.93 34.05
CA THR A 28 44.08 -52.58 33.47
C THR A 28 43.41 -52.55 32.11
N LYS A 29 43.63 -53.57 31.28
CA LYS A 29 43.02 -53.67 29.96
C LYS A 29 41.50 -53.87 30.00
N ILE A 30 40.99 -54.60 31.00
CA ILE A 30 39.54 -54.72 31.23
C ILE A 30 38.95 -53.35 31.59
N GLU A 31 39.62 -52.59 32.44
CA GLU A 31 39.16 -51.27 32.90
C GLU A 31 39.15 -50.26 31.74
N GLU A 32 40.20 -50.25 30.91
CA GLU A 32 40.25 -49.44 29.67
C GLU A 32 39.12 -49.81 28.68
N LEU A 33 38.82 -51.10 28.52
CA LEU A 33 37.75 -51.54 27.62
C LEU A 33 36.36 -51.16 28.14
N LEU A 34 36.15 -51.17 29.45
CA LEU A 34 34.90 -50.73 30.07
C LEU A 34 34.68 -49.22 29.87
N ASP A 35 35.73 -48.42 30.11
CA ASP A 35 35.68 -46.97 29.88
C ASP A 35 35.40 -46.66 28.40
N LEU A 36 36.10 -47.35 27.48
CA LEU A 36 35.88 -47.20 26.05
C LEU A 36 34.42 -47.56 25.67
N GLN A 37 33.86 -48.63 26.24
CA GLN A 37 32.47 -49.02 25.99
C GLN A 37 31.47 -47.95 26.47
N GLU A 38 31.72 -47.34 27.63
CA GLU A 38 30.88 -46.26 28.17
C GLU A 38 30.97 -44.99 27.32
N GLN A 39 32.16 -44.64 26.84
CA GLN A 39 32.37 -43.55 25.90
C GLN A 39 31.60 -43.77 24.58
N TYR A 40 31.64 -44.99 24.02
CA TYR A 40 30.90 -45.31 22.80
C TYR A 40 29.39 -45.17 22.99
N LYS A 41 28.83 -45.69 24.09
CA LYS A 41 27.39 -45.52 24.41
C LYS A 41 27.02 -44.06 24.57
N SER A 42 27.84 -43.29 25.28
CA SER A 42 27.60 -41.86 25.48
C SER A 42 27.60 -41.10 24.14
N ARG A 43 28.53 -41.45 23.23
CA ARG A 43 28.63 -40.84 21.90
C ARG A 43 27.47 -41.23 20.99
N GLU A 44 27.01 -42.48 21.05
CA GLU A 44 25.84 -42.94 20.31
C GLU A 44 24.58 -42.15 20.70
N ILE A 45 24.33 -42.01 22.01
CA ILE A 45 23.20 -41.22 22.52
C ILE A 45 23.30 -39.74 22.10
N ALA A 46 24.51 -39.17 22.14
CA ALA A 46 24.75 -37.80 21.72
C ALA A 46 24.49 -37.58 20.23
N MET A 47 24.60 -38.61 19.39
CA MET A 47 24.27 -38.54 17.96
C MET A 47 22.79 -38.77 17.67
N ILE A 48 22.12 -39.67 18.39
CA ILE A 48 20.71 -40.02 18.15
C ILE A 48 19.78 -38.87 18.54
N ARG A 49 19.99 -38.24 19.71
CA ARG A 49 19.11 -37.17 20.19
C ARG A 49 18.92 -36.01 19.19
N PRO A 50 19.97 -35.37 18.64
CA PRO A 50 19.78 -34.28 17.68
C PRO A 50 19.15 -34.77 16.37
N LEU A 51 19.34 -36.04 15.99
CA LEU A 51 18.71 -36.62 14.81
C LEU A 51 17.19 -36.73 15.02
N GLU A 52 16.74 -37.23 16.16
CA GLU A 52 15.31 -37.30 16.53
C GLU A 52 14.67 -35.91 16.58
N GLU A 53 15.32 -34.94 17.24
CA GLU A 53 14.86 -33.55 17.28
C GLU A 53 14.75 -32.93 15.88
N SER A 54 15.70 -33.24 14.99
CA SER A 54 15.66 -32.76 13.61
C SER A 54 14.52 -33.42 12.81
N GLY A 55 14.22 -34.69 13.09
CA GLY A 55 13.10 -35.41 12.48
C GLY A 55 11.75 -34.77 12.85
N GLU A 56 11.56 -34.41 14.12
CA GLU A 56 10.35 -33.70 14.56
C GLU A 56 10.22 -32.32 13.91
N LYS A 57 11.31 -31.55 13.81
CA LYS A 57 11.30 -30.27 13.10
C LYS A 57 10.96 -30.46 11.61
N PHE A 58 11.44 -31.53 10.99
CA PHE A 58 11.13 -31.84 9.60
C PHE A 58 9.65 -32.20 9.39
N THR A 59 9.03 -32.96 10.31
CA THR A 59 7.60 -33.27 10.22
C THR A 59 6.74 -32.01 10.42
N GLN A 60 7.11 -31.13 11.37
CA GLN A 60 6.46 -29.83 11.53
C GLN A 60 6.54 -28.98 10.26
N LEU A 61 7.74 -28.87 9.67
CA LEU A 61 7.95 -28.14 8.42
C LEU A 61 7.14 -28.74 7.27
N SER A 62 7.10 -30.07 7.16
CA SER A 62 6.32 -30.78 6.15
C SER A 62 4.82 -30.46 6.28
N ASN A 63 4.29 -30.46 7.50
CA ASN A 63 2.90 -30.10 7.76
C ASN A 63 2.59 -28.65 7.38
N SER A 64 3.49 -27.71 7.69
CA SER A 64 3.35 -26.31 7.25
C SER A 64 3.35 -26.19 5.72
N VAL A 65 4.20 -26.94 5.02
CA VAL A 65 4.22 -26.95 3.55
C VAL A 65 2.89 -27.45 2.97
N VAL A 66 2.32 -28.52 3.53
CA VAL A 66 1.00 -29.04 3.11
C VAL A 66 -0.09 -28.00 3.33
N PHE A 67 -0.09 -27.33 4.50
CA PHE A 67 -1.04 -26.27 4.82
C PHE A 67 -0.96 -25.09 3.85
N PHE A 68 0.25 -24.59 3.55
CA PHE A 68 0.41 -23.52 2.56
C PHE A 68 -0.03 -23.96 1.17
N LYS A 69 0.26 -25.20 0.78
CA LYS A 69 -0.18 -25.76 -0.51
C LYS A 69 -1.70 -25.82 -0.63
N SER A 70 -2.44 -25.98 0.47
CA SER A 70 -3.91 -25.91 0.45
C SER A 70 -4.46 -24.48 0.34
N ILE A 71 -3.75 -23.46 0.83
CA ILE A 71 -4.24 -22.07 0.84
C ILE A 71 -3.88 -21.29 -0.43
N ILE A 72 -2.77 -21.64 -1.07
CA ILE A 72 -2.29 -20.95 -2.29
C ILE A 72 -3.34 -20.91 -3.42
N PRO A 73 -4.11 -21.98 -3.71
CA PRO A 73 -5.13 -21.94 -4.75
C PRO A 73 -6.25 -20.93 -4.46
N ASP A 74 -6.83 -20.99 -3.25
CA ASP A 74 -7.94 -20.12 -2.85
C ASP A 74 -7.51 -18.64 -2.86
N THR A 75 -6.31 -18.35 -2.35
CA THR A 75 -5.75 -16.99 -2.38
C THR A 75 -5.48 -16.51 -3.80
N ARG A 76 -5.03 -17.39 -4.70
CA ARG A 76 -4.86 -17.05 -6.12
C ARG A 76 -6.19 -16.76 -6.80
N GLU A 77 -7.24 -17.52 -6.50
CA GLU A 77 -8.58 -17.28 -7.02
C GLU A 77 -9.14 -15.94 -6.53
N ALA A 78 -8.97 -15.63 -5.24
CA ALA A 78 -9.36 -14.34 -4.67
C ALA A 78 -8.64 -13.16 -5.35
N ILE A 79 -7.35 -13.30 -5.67
CA ILE A 79 -6.58 -12.29 -6.41
C ILE A 79 -7.16 -12.06 -7.81
N VAL A 80 -7.41 -13.13 -8.58
CA VAL A 80 -7.98 -13.02 -9.93
C VAL A 80 -9.37 -12.36 -9.90
N SER A 81 -10.18 -12.67 -8.89
CA SER A 81 -11.50 -12.04 -8.70
C SER A 81 -11.38 -10.54 -8.37
N ALA A 82 -10.41 -10.18 -7.53
CA ALA A 82 -10.11 -8.78 -7.20
C ALA A 82 -9.62 -7.99 -8.43
N GLU A 83 -8.72 -8.56 -9.23
CA GLU A 83 -8.24 -7.96 -10.49
C GLU A 83 -9.40 -7.64 -11.43
N LYS A 84 -10.31 -8.59 -11.66
CA LYS A 84 -11.51 -8.37 -12.48
C LYS A 84 -12.39 -7.24 -11.94
N SER A 85 -12.50 -7.12 -10.62
CA SER A 85 -13.30 -6.07 -9.99
C SER A 85 -12.64 -4.69 -10.13
N ILE A 86 -11.30 -4.62 -10.06
CA ILE A 86 -10.52 -3.41 -10.32
C ILE A 86 -10.69 -2.97 -11.77
N ASP A 87 -10.59 -3.88 -12.73
CA ASP A 87 -10.78 -3.57 -14.16
C ASP A 87 -12.15 -2.94 -14.45
N MET A 88 -13.21 -3.49 -13.83
CA MET A 88 -14.56 -2.92 -13.95
C MET A 88 -14.63 -1.51 -13.36
N LEU A 89 -14.04 -1.31 -12.19
CA LEU A 89 -14.04 0.00 -11.52
C LEU A 89 -13.25 1.04 -12.32
N GLU A 90 -12.12 0.67 -12.89
CA GLU A 90 -11.30 1.55 -13.72
C GLU A 90 -12.06 2.00 -14.98
N ASN A 91 -12.84 1.11 -15.58
CA ASN A 91 -13.72 1.46 -16.70
C ASN A 91 -14.83 2.45 -16.28
N GLU A 92 -15.47 2.25 -15.13
CA GLU A 92 -16.47 3.19 -14.59
C GLU A 92 -15.84 4.56 -14.28
N CYS A 93 -14.64 4.60 -13.70
CA CYS A 93 -13.91 5.84 -13.46
C CYS A 93 -13.65 6.61 -14.76
N ARG A 94 -13.19 5.92 -15.81
CA ARG A 94 -12.97 6.53 -17.13
C ARG A 94 -14.24 7.14 -17.72
N HIS A 95 -15.36 6.43 -17.62
CA HIS A 95 -16.66 6.93 -18.09
C HIS A 95 -17.10 8.19 -17.31
N LEU A 96 -16.87 8.23 -16.00
CA LEU A 96 -17.15 9.42 -15.19
C LEU A 96 -16.24 10.59 -15.54
N GLU A 97 -14.96 10.35 -15.81
CA GLU A 97 -14.01 11.37 -16.28
C GLU A 97 -14.44 12.00 -17.61
N ASP A 98 -14.94 11.19 -18.55
CA ASP A 98 -15.49 11.66 -19.81
C ASP A 98 -16.73 12.55 -19.59
N ILE A 99 -17.63 12.15 -18.69
CA ILE A 99 -18.81 12.95 -18.33
C ILE A 99 -18.41 14.28 -17.71
N ILE A 100 -17.46 14.28 -16.76
CA ILE A 100 -16.96 15.49 -16.10
C ILE A 100 -16.34 16.41 -17.16
N SER A 101 -15.47 15.86 -18.01
CA SER A 101 -14.82 16.61 -19.10
C SER A 101 -15.85 17.26 -20.04
N ALA A 102 -16.91 16.54 -20.40
CA ALA A 102 -17.99 17.09 -21.23
C ALA A 102 -18.76 18.22 -20.52
N LYS A 103 -19.04 18.07 -19.22
CA LYS A 103 -19.70 19.10 -18.42
C LYS A 103 -18.82 20.33 -18.27
N ASP A 104 -17.53 20.18 -18.01
CA ASP A 104 -16.58 21.29 -17.90
C ASP A 104 -16.52 22.11 -19.18
N ARG A 105 -16.43 21.44 -20.35
CA ARG A 105 -16.51 22.14 -21.65
C ARG A 105 -17.81 22.92 -21.81
N LYS A 106 -18.94 22.36 -21.37
CA LYS A 106 -20.25 23.04 -21.44
C LYS A 106 -20.31 24.25 -20.50
N ILE A 107 -19.77 24.14 -19.29
CA ILE A 107 -19.67 25.25 -18.34
C ILE A 107 -18.81 26.37 -18.94
N ILE A 108 -17.63 26.03 -19.46
CA ILE A 108 -16.74 27.01 -20.12
C ILE A 108 -17.46 27.71 -21.27
N ALA A 109 -18.18 26.98 -22.12
CA ALA A 109 -18.94 27.55 -23.23
C ALA A 109 -20.03 28.52 -22.74
N LEU A 110 -20.78 28.15 -21.69
CA LEU A 110 -21.80 29.02 -21.08
C LEU A 110 -21.19 30.27 -20.44
N VAL A 111 -20.08 30.13 -19.72
CA VAL A 111 -19.35 31.26 -19.11
C VAL A 111 -18.86 32.23 -20.18
N ASN A 112 -18.33 31.71 -21.30
CA ASN A 112 -17.90 32.53 -22.43
C ASN A 112 -19.09 33.26 -23.08
N GLN A 113 -20.25 32.61 -23.19
CA GLN A 113 -21.47 33.23 -23.70
C GLN A 113 -22.01 34.33 -22.78
N ILE A 114 -22.04 34.10 -21.46
CA ILE A 114 -22.45 35.11 -20.49
C ILE A 114 -21.49 36.30 -20.55
N SER A 115 -20.17 36.03 -20.54
CA SER A 115 -19.14 37.07 -20.60
C SER A 115 -19.24 37.91 -21.87
N SER A 116 -19.56 37.31 -23.02
CA SER A 116 -19.74 38.05 -24.26
C SER A 116 -20.99 38.94 -24.22
N HIS A 117 -22.08 38.52 -23.57
CA HIS A 117 -23.27 39.35 -23.38
C HIS A 117 -23.03 40.50 -22.39
N THR A 118 -22.32 40.24 -21.29
CA THR A 118 -21.98 41.26 -20.28
C THR A 118 -21.01 42.30 -20.83
N ARG A 119 -20.07 41.94 -21.71
CA ARG A 119 -19.12 42.89 -22.33
C ARG A 119 -19.78 43.98 -23.19
N TYR A 120 -21.01 43.78 -23.67
CA TYR A 120 -21.73 44.77 -24.47
C TYR A 120 -22.71 45.64 -23.66
N SER A 121 -22.86 45.37 -22.36
CA SER A 121 -23.96 45.92 -21.57
C SER A 121 -23.45 46.42 -20.22
N ASP A 122 -22.81 47.59 -20.21
CA ASP A 122 -22.74 48.33 -18.95
C ASP A 122 -24.18 48.70 -18.58
N ILE A 123 -24.74 47.98 -17.61
CA ILE A 123 -26.13 48.12 -17.16
C ILE A 123 -26.45 49.53 -16.64
N THR A 124 -25.41 50.34 -16.39
CA THR A 124 -25.53 51.74 -15.97
C THR A 124 -25.58 52.70 -17.15
N ILE A 125 -25.18 52.30 -18.35
CA ILE A 125 -25.15 53.16 -19.55
C ILE A 125 -26.30 52.78 -20.48
N GLU A 126 -27.08 53.78 -20.87
CA GLU A 126 -28.18 53.58 -21.81
C GLU A 126 -27.64 53.06 -23.16
N PRO A 127 -28.12 51.88 -23.63
CA PRO A 127 -27.60 51.25 -24.82
C PRO A 127 -27.99 52.08 -26.06
N LYS A 128 -27.15 52.04 -27.09
CA LYS A 128 -27.42 52.73 -28.37
C LYS A 128 -28.59 52.08 -29.13
N ILE A 129 -28.75 50.76 -28.98
CA ILE A 129 -29.81 49.97 -29.58
C ILE A 129 -30.39 49.12 -28.46
N TYR A 130 -31.70 49.21 -28.23
CA TYR A 130 -32.37 48.34 -27.26
C TYR A 130 -32.52 46.94 -27.84
N SER A 131 -32.11 45.93 -27.07
CA SER A 131 -32.18 44.52 -27.44
C SER A 131 -33.61 43.97 -27.37
N SER A 132 -34.50 44.63 -26.60
CA SER A 132 -35.92 44.24 -26.51
C SER A 132 -36.83 45.43 -26.23
N THR A 133 -38.13 45.24 -26.45
CA THR A 133 -39.18 46.20 -26.07
C THR A 133 -39.28 46.37 -24.55
N TYR A 134 -39.02 45.31 -23.80
CA TYR A 134 -38.94 45.34 -22.34
C TYR A 134 -37.79 46.23 -21.86
N GLU A 135 -36.60 46.05 -22.43
CA GLU A 135 -35.43 46.87 -22.11
C GLU A 135 -35.66 48.36 -22.42
N ARG A 136 -36.28 48.67 -23.56
CA ARG A 136 -36.68 50.05 -23.90
C ARG A 136 -37.60 50.66 -22.85
N LYS A 137 -38.65 49.93 -22.44
CA LYS A 137 -39.59 50.40 -21.41
C LYS A 137 -38.89 50.64 -20.06
N LEU A 138 -37.96 49.77 -19.70
CA LEU A 138 -37.18 49.89 -18.47
C LEU A 138 -36.29 51.15 -18.47
N TRP A 139 -35.60 51.45 -19.58
CA TRP A 139 -34.78 52.66 -19.71
C TRP A 139 -35.62 53.95 -19.72
N VAL A 140 -36.81 53.93 -20.34
CA VAL A 140 -37.76 55.06 -20.25
C VAL A 140 -38.21 55.30 -18.81
N LYS A 141 -38.53 54.23 -18.06
CA LYS A 141 -38.91 54.36 -16.65
C LYS A 141 -37.77 54.96 -15.81
N ARG A 142 -36.54 54.47 -15.97
CA ARG A 142 -35.35 55.00 -15.28
C ARG A 142 -35.10 56.47 -15.63
N ARG A 143 -35.31 56.86 -16.88
CA ARG A 143 -35.18 58.26 -17.32
C ARG A 143 -36.19 59.16 -16.61
N ASN A 144 -37.46 58.74 -16.54
CA ASN A 144 -38.49 59.47 -15.81
C ASN A 144 -38.19 59.53 -14.31
N GLU A 145 -37.69 58.45 -13.71
CA GLU A 145 -37.28 58.40 -12.30
C GLU A 145 -36.11 59.37 -12.03
N SER A 146 -35.14 59.47 -12.95
CA SER A 146 -33.98 60.37 -12.82
C SER A 146 -34.33 61.87 -12.86
N GLU A 147 -35.52 62.24 -13.34
CA GLU A 147 -35.99 63.62 -13.31
C GLU A 147 -36.27 64.12 -11.89
N TYR A 148 -36.60 63.20 -10.97
CA TYR A 148 -37.00 63.52 -9.58
C TYR A 148 -36.11 62.88 -8.51
N ASP A 149 -35.29 61.89 -8.86
CA ASP A 149 -34.36 61.20 -7.94
C ASP A 149 -32.88 61.39 -8.34
N LEU A 150 -32.15 62.12 -7.49
CA LEU A 150 -30.72 62.43 -7.63
C LEU A 150 -29.82 61.18 -7.54
N GLU A 151 -30.23 60.14 -6.81
CA GLU A 151 -29.44 58.91 -6.75
C GLU A 151 -29.56 58.10 -8.03
N THR A 152 -30.76 58.06 -8.62
CA THR A 152 -30.96 57.49 -9.96
C THR A 152 -30.19 58.27 -11.04
N GLN A 153 -30.10 59.59 -10.92
CA GLN A 153 -29.31 60.43 -11.85
C GLN A 153 -27.80 60.14 -11.79
N LYS A 154 -27.22 59.89 -10.61
CA LYS A 154 -25.80 59.53 -10.48
C LYS A 154 -25.52 58.10 -10.94
N LYS A 155 -26.50 57.21 -10.80
CA LYS A 155 -26.36 55.78 -11.05
C LYS A 155 -26.43 55.40 -12.54
N TYR A 156 -27.11 56.20 -13.37
CA TYR A 156 -27.34 55.87 -14.77
C TYR A 156 -26.88 56.97 -15.73
N THR A 157 -26.20 56.59 -16.81
CA THR A 157 -25.79 57.48 -17.89
C THR A 157 -26.77 57.38 -19.05
N PHE A 158 -27.57 58.42 -19.28
CA PHE A 158 -28.55 58.47 -20.38
C PHE A 158 -27.95 59.06 -21.66
N ARG A 159 -28.35 58.55 -22.82
CA ARG A 159 -27.97 59.13 -24.11
C ARG A 159 -28.93 60.27 -24.47
N LEU A 160 -28.38 61.46 -24.75
CA LEU A 160 -29.14 62.57 -25.31
C LEU A 160 -29.58 62.22 -26.74
N THR A 161 -30.86 61.92 -26.94
CA THR A 161 -31.46 61.87 -28.27
C THR A 161 -31.79 63.29 -28.72
N SER A 162 -31.39 63.62 -29.95
CA SER A 162 -31.42 64.97 -30.55
C SER A 162 -32.79 65.67 -30.59
N SER A 163 -33.87 65.01 -30.21
CA SER A 163 -35.21 65.59 -30.14
C SER A 163 -35.43 66.55 -28.96
N ILE A 164 -34.59 66.51 -27.90
CA ILE A 164 -34.73 67.44 -26.76
C ILE A 164 -34.07 68.81 -27.05
N ALA A 165 -33.11 68.87 -27.98
CA ALA A 165 -32.45 70.12 -28.36
C ALA A 165 -33.40 71.12 -29.07
N LEU A 166 -34.47 70.63 -29.71
CA LEU A 166 -35.43 71.48 -30.42
C LEU A 166 -36.49 72.11 -29.51
N ARG A 167 -36.68 71.60 -28.28
CA ARG A 167 -37.72 72.14 -27.36
C ARG A 167 -37.29 73.40 -26.60
N LYS A 168 -36.00 73.77 -26.64
CA LYS A 168 -35.46 74.98 -26.00
C LYS A 168 -35.35 76.19 -26.94
N ASN A 169 -35.54 76.04 -28.24
CA ASN A 169 -35.28 77.10 -29.22
C ASN A 169 -36.55 77.73 -29.83
N SER A 170 -37.73 77.55 -29.22
CA SER A 170 -38.99 78.13 -29.73
C SER A 170 -39.74 78.93 -28.66
N ILE A 171 -39.00 79.70 -27.86
CA ILE A 171 -39.52 80.86 -27.12
C ILE A 171 -38.54 81.99 -27.37
N HIS A 172 -38.67 82.63 -28.53
CA HIS A 172 -38.47 84.07 -28.71
C HIS A 172 -39.03 84.51 -30.05
#